data_AF-A0A7Y1Y166-F1
#
_entry.id   AF-A0A7Y1Y166-F1
#
_cell.length_a   1.000
_cell.length_b   1.000
_cell.length_c   1.000
_cell.angle_alpha   90.00
_cell.angle_beta   90.00
_cell.angle_gamma   90.00
#
_symmetry.space_group_name_H-M   'P 1'
#
loop_
_entity.id
_entity.type
_entity.pdbx_description
1 polymer ?
#
loop_
_entity_poly.entity_id
_entity_poly.type
_entity_poly.pdbx_seq_one_letter_code
_entity_poly.pdbx_strand_id
1 'polypeptide(L)'
;MLRWIVLALVLPLAAGPAAGALADDFRELAPRIPFLESRQVLYDLDPDRFTLRLLTEEEAAAFATFRKRARQAGGRELLAALGDRDPKVRGMAVAGLYWTGDPRHLPAMAALATDEGAAIPFRSPMAYAIFPGTGEADPRELRKKEQFEPRTVGDYARLAVGAYLKASGYRHGIDGRGEHPGFDHYWKRRQDRTHCLGWYKVALMRASQGSNRPDPALHENLRALRAAIAALPTPDREWILLSLATPYEGGDPEMGGEVFAGEEDLLAAGKALGPGHVMSLLQRGRLSTDPDMELRADGSSPAFHYDRVTLFLLKHAREVLRPEDAPALLKLAREQWENRANGHFAFVTPRWTTAAADLQPDRAGEWLRDAWKRFAAADGTQGQDDRWRLATAIWEHEGEKGIALVKDWIFAESPARGAIGFGPHRMGPYLMERKHEPLLRAILRDERLADLDSYTLQGLALAANHVSGEEVLSPADLRRARHPLGLARYHAEKEKARKEHPKESAALEATLALWRATLAAWAE
;
A
#
# COMPACT_ATOMS: atom_id res chain seq x y z
N MET A 1 -2.28 1.31 44.11
CA MET A 1 -2.03 2.49 44.98
C MET A 1 -0.67 3.08 44.63
N LEU A 2 -0.71 4.21 43.90
CA LEU A 2 0.27 5.30 43.69
C LEU A 2 0.05 5.79 42.26
N ARG A 3 -1.05 6.51 42.07
CA ARG A 3 -1.29 7.34 40.87
C ARG A 3 -0.31 8.50 40.98
N TRP A 4 0.70 8.51 40.12
CA TRP A 4 1.59 9.65 40.00
C TRP A 4 0.81 10.82 39.42
N ILE A 5 0.71 11.88 40.22
CA ILE A 5 0.35 13.23 39.78
C ILE A 5 1.51 13.69 38.89
N VAL A 6 1.39 13.49 37.58
CA VAL A 6 2.24 14.14 36.55
C VAL A 6 1.43 15.25 35.87
N LEU A 7 0.70 16.04 36.66
CA LEU A 7 -0.05 17.19 36.17
C LEU A 7 0.59 18.54 36.55
N ALA A 8 1.81 18.55 37.13
CA ALA A 8 2.37 19.76 37.74
C ALA A 8 3.82 20.12 37.33
N LEU A 9 4.36 19.50 36.28
CA LEU A 9 5.65 19.90 35.70
C LEU A 9 5.57 20.09 34.18
N VAL A 10 4.49 20.73 33.72
CA VAL A 10 4.66 21.68 32.61
C VAL A 10 5.33 22.88 33.27
N LEU A 11 6.67 22.93 33.20
CA LEU A 11 7.40 24.16 33.50
C LEU A 11 6.66 25.31 32.82
N PRO A 12 6.30 26.39 33.52
CA PRO A 12 5.77 27.57 32.86
C PRO A 12 6.93 28.14 32.05
N LEU A 13 7.07 27.67 30.81
CA LEU A 13 7.72 28.43 29.76
C LEU A 13 6.94 29.74 29.75
N ALA A 14 7.52 30.78 30.35
CA ALA A 14 6.97 32.12 30.29
C ALA A 14 6.63 32.38 28.83
N ALA A 15 5.33 32.45 28.54
CA ALA A 15 4.84 32.62 27.19
C ALA A 15 5.38 33.95 26.70
N GLY A 16 6.41 33.91 25.84
CA GLY A 16 6.91 35.11 25.21
C GLY A 16 5.79 35.79 24.42
N PRO A 17 5.89 37.09 24.13
CA PRO A 17 4.83 37.86 23.47
C PRO A 17 4.34 37.24 22.14
N ALA A 18 5.19 36.49 21.43
CA ALA A 18 4.83 35.79 20.20
C ALA A 18 3.85 34.61 20.41
N ALA A 19 3.86 33.96 21.58
CA ALA A 19 2.92 32.89 21.91
C ALA A 19 1.49 33.41 22.13
N GLY A 20 1.35 34.62 22.70
CA GLY A 20 0.05 35.27 22.85
C GLY A 20 -0.59 35.61 21.51
N ALA A 21 0.21 36.12 20.57
CA ALA A 21 -0.26 36.52 19.24
C ALA A 21 -0.85 35.34 18.44
N LEU A 22 -0.24 34.15 18.47
CA LEU A 22 -0.77 32.99 17.76
C LEU A 22 -2.11 32.51 18.35
N ALA A 23 -2.22 32.51 19.68
CA ALA A 23 -3.46 32.13 20.36
C ALA A 23 -4.58 33.13 20.06
N ASP A 24 -4.27 34.42 19.98
CA ASP A 24 -5.21 35.47 19.58
C ASP A 24 -5.69 35.29 18.13
N ASP A 25 -4.76 35.03 17.19
CA ASP A 25 -5.09 34.70 15.79
C ASP A 25 -6.04 33.49 15.73
N PHE A 26 -5.75 32.41 16.47
CA PHE A 26 -6.61 31.23 16.48
C PHE A 26 -7.98 31.52 17.09
N ARG A 27 -8.06 32.37 18.12
CA ARG A 27 -9.33 32.75 18.75
C ARG A 27 -10.21 33.58 17.81
N GLU A 28 -9.60 34.42 16.97
CA GLU A 28 -10.31 35.16 15.92
C GLU A 28 -10.83 34.22 14.80
N LEU A 29 -10.03 33.23 14.41
CA LEU A 29 -10.36 32.31 13.32
C LEU A 29 -11.36 31.22 13.71
N ALA A 30 -11.30 30.72 14.94
CA ALA A 30 -12.08 29.56 15.39
C ALA A 30 -13.61 29.68 15.19
N PRO A 31 -14.26 30.85 15.38
CA PRO A 31 -15.69 31.03 15.09
C PRO A 31 -16.04 30.94 13.59
N ARG A 32 -15.06 31.18 12.71
CA ARG A 32 -15.23 31.19 11.24
C ARG A 32 -14.88 29.84 10.59
N ILE A 33 -14.45 28.86 11.37
CA ILE A 33 -14.17 27.51 10.90
C ILE A 33 -15.27 26.60 11.44
N PRO A 34 -16.31 26.29 10.64
CA PRO A 34 -17.49 25.60 11.15
C PRO A 34 -17.23 24.12 11.47
N PHE A 35 -16.29 23.49 10.78
CA PHE A 35 -15.88 22.11 10.98
C PHE A 35 -14.50 21.87 10.36
N LEU A 36 -13.90 20.72 10.70
CA LEU A 36 -12.72 20.17 10.02
C LEU A 36 -13.00 18.74 9.56
N GLU A 37 -12.19 18.22 8.65
CA GLU A 37 -12.17 16.78 8.35
C GLU A 37 -10.95 16.14 9.02
N SER A 38 -11.12 14.92 9.54
CA SER A 38 -10.00 14.16 10.12
C SER A 38 -8.86 13.99 9.10
N ARG A 39 -9.20 13.91 7.81
CA ARG A 39 -8.24 13.86 6.70
C ARG A 39 -7.46 15.17 6.53
N GLN A 40 -8.11 16.32 6.68
CA GLN A 40 -7.44 17.63 6.63
C GLN A 40 -6.41 17.75 7.75
N VAL A 41 -6.73 17.25 8.94
CA VAL A 41 -5.78 17.22 10.07
C VAL A 41 -4.65 16.20 9.80
N LEU A 42 -4.98 14.95 9.48
CA LEU A 42 -3.98 13.88 9.38
C LEU A 42 -3.06 13.98 8.17
N TYR A 43 -3.58 14.37 7.02
CA TYR A 43 -2.84 14.42 5.76
C TYR A 43 -2.38 15.82 5.40
N ASP A 44 -2.72 16.84 6.22
CA ASP A 44 -2.48 18.24 5.91
C ASP A 44 -3.01 18.61 4.51
N LEU A 45 -4.29 18.32 4.29
CA LEU A 45 -5.00 18.51 3.03
C LEU A 45 -5.70 19.88 2.96
N ASP A 46 -5.72 20.46 1.77
CA ASP A 46 -6.69 21.50 1.43
C ASP A 46 -8.11 20.92 1.41
N PRO A 47 -9.15 21.74 1.64
CA PRO A 47 -10.52 21.28 1.48
C PRO A 47 -10.72 20.84 0.03
N ASP A 48 -11.25 19.64 -0.16
CA ASP A 48 -11.53 19.16 -1.50
C ASP A 48 -12.75 19.88 -2.09
N ARG A 49 -13.06 19.62 -3.36
CA ARG A 49 -14.21 20.24 -4.04
C ARG A 49 -15.55 20.00 -3.33
N PHE A 50 -15.69 18.91 -2.58
CA PHE A 50 -16.91 18.60 -1.84
C PHE A 50 -16.94 19.35 -0.52
N THR A 51 -15.81 19.42 0.19
CA THR A 51 -15.68 20.23 1.40
C THR A 51 -15.89 21.72 1.09
N LEU A 52 -15.30 22.24 0.01
CA LEU A 52 -15.46 23.65 -0.38
C LEU A 52 -16.91 24.05 -0.64
N ARG A 53 -17.75 23.14 -1.14
CA ARG A 53 -19.20 23.40 -1.33
C ARG A 53 -19.96 23.62 -0.03
N LEU A 54 -19.41 23.19 1.10
CA LEU A 54 -20.00 23.33 2.43
C LEU A 54 -19.48 24.55 3.19
N LEU A 55 -18.57 25.32 2.59
CA LEU A 55 -17.96 26.50 3.18
C LEU A 55 -18.36 27.75 2.36
N THR A 56 -18.63 28.85 3.05
CA THR A 56 -18.63 30.17 2.39
C THR A 56 -17.19 30.55 2.01
N GLU A 57 -17.04 31.53 1.11
CA GLU A 57 -15.71 32.06 0.75
C GLU A 57 -14.93 32.55 1.99
N GLU A 58 -15.62 33.20 2.93
CA GLU A 58 -15.04 33.68 4.18
C GLU A 58 -14.55 32.52 5.07
N GLU A 59 -15.34 31.45 5.21
CA GLU A 59 -14.96 30.29 6.02
C GLU A 59 -13.79 29.51 5.38
N ALA A 60 -13.79 29.38 4.05
CA ALA A 60 -12.67 28.80 3.31
C ALA A 60 -11.39 29.63 3.47
N ALA A 61 -11.49 30.97 3.41
CA ALA A 61 -10.37 31.87 3.65
C ALA A 61 -9.86 31.80 5.11
N ALA A 62 -10.76 31.66 6.09
CA ALA A 62 -10.39 31.46 7.49
C ALA A 62 -9.62 30.15 7.69
N PHE A 63 -10.07 29.05 7.08
CA PHE A 63 -9.35 27.77 7.11
C PHE A 63 -7.95 27.87 6.49
N ALA A 64 -7.84 28.49 5.30
CA ALA A 64 -6.56 28.71 4.64
C ALA A 64 -5.61 29.57 5.50
N THR A 65 -6.14 30.61 6.15
CA THR A 65 -5.38 31.48 7.05
C THR A 65 -4.89 30.71 8.28
N PHE A 66 -5.75 29.91 8.91
CA PHE A 66 -5.37 29.04 10.01
C PHE A 66 -4.21 28.12 9.63
N ARG A 67 -4.31 27.38 8.52
CA ARG A 67 -3.24 26.48 8.08
C ARG A 67 -1.93 27.21 7.82
N LYS A 68 -2.00 28.36 7.14
CA LYS A 68 -0.82 29.19 6.89
C LYS A 68 -0.16 29.62 8.20
N ARG A 69 -0.93 30.13 9.16
CA ARG A 69 -0.42 30.56 10.47
C ARG A 69 0.17 29.38 11.26
N ALA A 70 -0.53 28.25 11.31
CA ALA A 70 -0.06 27.06 12.01
C ALA A 70 1.26 26.53 11.44
N ARG A 71 1.47 26.57 10.11
CA ARG A 71 2.72 26.15 9.45
C ARG A 71 3.87 27.14 9.65
N GLN A 72 3.56 28.43 9.75
CA GLN A 72 4.56 29.47 9.99
C GLN A 72 4.96 29.57 11.46
N ALA A 73 4.10 29.10 12.37
CA ALA A 73 4.36 29.08 13.80
C ALA A 73 5.46 28.09 14.15
N GLY A 74 6.33 28.48 15.08
CA GLY A 74 7.32 27.58 15.66
C GLY A 74 6.68 26.61 16.66
N GLY A 75 7.27 25.43 16.86
CA GLY A 75 6.79 24.45 17.83
C GLY A 75 6.60 25.02 19.25
N ARG A 76 7.43 25.99 19.66
CA ARG A 76 7.29 26.69 20.96
C ARG A 76 5.99 27.49 21.08
N GLU A 77 5.58 28.20 20.03
CA GLU A 77 4.36 29.01 20.02
C GLU A 77 3.13 28.12 20.06
N LEU A 78 3.14 27.04 19.26
CA LEU A 78 2.09 26.04 19.25
C LEU A 78 1.96 25.30 20.59
N LEU A 79 3.09 24.94 21.23
CA LEU A 79 3.09 24.35 22.57
C LEU A 79 2.49 25.28 23.62
N ALA A 80 2.78 26.58 23.54
CA ALA A 80 2.18 27.56 24.45
C ALA A 80 0.67 27.71 24.24
N ALA A 81 0.20 27.66 22.99
CA ALA A 81 -1.23 27.70 22.65
C ALA A 81 -2.03 26.48 23.18
N LEU A 82 -1.38 25.36 23.52
CA LEU A 82 -2.03 24.25 24.23
C LEU A 82 -2.51 24.62 25.64
N GLY A 83 -2.00 25.71 26.23
CA GLY A 83 -2.42 26.21 27.54
C GLY A 83 -3.57 27.23 27.49
N ASP A 84 -4.10 27.55 26.30
CA ASP A 84 -5.16 28.55 26.17
C ASP A 84 -6.46 28.10 26.87
N ARG A 85 -7.26 29.06 27.34
CA ARG A 85 -8.55 28.76 28.00
C ARG A 85 -9.60 28.28 27.00
N ASP A 86 -9.53 28.73 25.75
CA ASP A 86 -10.45 28.34 24.69
C ASP A 86 -10.07 26.94 24.14
N PRO A 87 -10.94 25.92 24.28
CA PRO A 87 -10.68 24.58 23.76
C PRO A 87 -10.53 24.53 22.23
N LYS A 88 -11.13 25.45 21.47
CA LYS A 88 -10.93 25.50 20.02
C LYS A 88 -9.50 25.89 19.66
N VAL A 89 -8.92 26.86 20.38
CA VAL A 89 -7.52 27.26 20.23
C VAL A 89 -6.61 26.08 20.54
N ARG A 90 -6.85 25.35 21.64
CA ARG A 90 -6.09 24.14 21.98
C ARG A 90 -6.19 23.06 20.89
N GLY A 91 -7.39 22.77 20.38
CA GLY A 91 -7.59 21.81 19.29
C GLY A 91 -6.86 22.20 18.00
N MET A 92 -6.90 23.48 17.63
CA MET A 92 -6.15 24.03 16.49
C MET A 92 -4.64 23.93 16.70
N ALA A 93 -4.15 24.19 17.91
CA ALA A 93 -2.75 24.04 18.27
C ALA A 93 -2.27 22.57 18.22
N VAL A 94 -3.10 21.60 18.61
CA VAL A 94 -2.80 20.17 18.42
C VAL A 94 -2.61 19.83 16.94
N ALA A 95 -3.51 20.30 16.07
CA ALA A 95 -3.38 20.10 14.62
C ALA A 95 -2.10 20.75 14.07
N GLY A 96 -1.79 21.99 14.50
CA GLY A 96 -0.56 22.68 14.13
C GLY A 96 0.71 21.95 14.57
N LEU A 97 0.78 21.48 15.83
CA LEU A 97 1.91 20.68 16.31
C LEU A 97 2.10 19.41 15.50
N TYR A 98 1.00 18.72 15.16
CA TYR A 98 1.07 17.53 14.32
C TYR A 98 1.66 17.83 12.93
N TRP A 99 1.31 18.98 12.32
CA TRP A 99 1.82 19.41 11.02
C TRP A 99 3.29 19.80 11.00
N THR A 100 3.86 20.23 12.14
CA THR A 100 5.32 20.44 12.23
C THR A 100 6.12 19.17 11.94
N GLY A 101 5.50 18.00 12.17
CA GLY A 101 6.13 16.70 11.97
C GLY A 101 7.19 16.33 13.01
N ASP A 102 7.34 17.12 14.07
CA ASP A 102 8.32 16.85 15.13
C ASP A 102 7.73 15.91 16.20
N PRO A 103 8.24 14.67 16.31
CA PRO A 103 7.73 13.70 17.28
C PRO A 103 7.98 14.10 18.74
N ARG A 104 8.85 15.08 19.01
CA ARG A 104 9.11 15.59 20.37
C ARG A 104 7.89 16.31 20.96
N HIS A 105 6.91 16.68 20.13
CA HIS A 105 5.65 17.26 20.59
C HIS A 105 4.62 16.21 21.02
N LEU A 106 4.85 14.92 20.76
CA LEU A 106 3.93 13.85 21.09
C LEU A 106 3.53 13.79 22.57
N PRO A 107 4.45 13.95 23.57
CA PRO A 107 4.06 13.94 24.97
C PRO A 107 3.08 15.04 25.34
N ALA A 108 3.28 16.26 24.82
CA ALA A 108 2.39 17.39 25.08
C ALA A 108 1.00 17.17 24.47
N MET A 109 0.92 16.62 23.26
CA MET A 109 -0.36 16.23 22.66
C MET A 109 -1.02 15.07 23.42
N ALA A 110 -0.26 14.05 23.81
CA ALA A 110 -0.78 12.89 24.55
C ALA A 110 -1.36 13.29 25.92
N ALA A 111 -0.77 14.29 26.60
CA ALA A 111 -1.29 14.82 27.85
C ALA A 111 -2.70 15.43 27.73
N LEU A 112 -3.12 15.83 26.52
CA LEU A 112 -4.45 16.35 26.25
C LEU A 112 -5.49 15.27 25.91
N ALA A 113 -5.13 13.98 25.90
CA ALA A 113 -6.01 12.89 25.47
C ALA A 113 -7.33 12.76 26.28
N THR A 114 -7.40 13.36 27.45
CA THR A 114 -8.59 13.41 28.32
C THR A 114 -9.19 14.81 28.44
N ASP A 115 -8.75 15.78 27.64
CA ASP A 115 -9.34 17.13 27.61
C ASP A 115 -10.71 17.08 26.91
N GLU A 116 -11.77 17.21 27.70
CA GLU A 116 -13.17 17.16 27.23
C GLU A 116 -13.67 18.51 26.68
N GLY A 117 -12.82 19.54 26.61
CA GLY A 117 -13.17 20.84 26.09
C GLY A 117 -13.63 20.76 24.62
N ALA A 118 -14.77 21.39 24.31
CA ALA A 118 -15.38 21.34 22.98
C ALA A 118 -14.51 22.06 21.92
N ALA A 119 -13.90 21.27 21.03
CA ALA A 119 -13.12 21.74 19.90
C ALA A 119 -13.99 21.95 18.65
N ILE A 120 -13.38 22.35 17.54
CA ILE A 120 -14.06 22.43 16.24
C ILE A 120 -14.54 21.01 15.86
N PRO A 121 -15.83 20.81 15.50
CA PRO A 121 -16.36 19.48 15.20
C PRO A 121 -15.75 18.90 13.92
N PHE A 122 -15.87 17.58 13.76
CA PHE A 122 -15.52 16.93 12.50
C PHE A 122 -16.75 16.69 11.63
N ARG A 123 -16.58 16.81 10.32
CA ARG A 123 -17.54 16.27 9.35
C ARG A 123 -17.45 14.74 9.34
N SER A 124 -18.59 14.05 9.38
CA SER A 124 -18.60 12.58 9.39
C SER A 124 -18.12 12.00 8.04
N PRO A 125 -17.21 11.00 8.03
CA PRO A 125 -16.72 10.38 6.80
C PRO A 125 -17.79 9.67 5.96
N MET A 126 -18.93 9.31 6.57
CA MET A 126 -20.02 8.61 5.86
C MET A 126 -20.94 9.54 5.05
N ALA A 127 -20.73 10.86 5.13
CA ALA A 127 -21.56 11.84 4.45
C ALA A 127 -21.15 12.15 2.99
N TYR A 128 -20.35 11.28 2.34
CA TYR A 128 -20.19 11.29 0.87
C TYR A 128 -21.47 10.86 0.13
N ALA A 129 -22.64 11.14 0.70
CA ALA A 129 -23.90 10.98 0.01
C ALA A 129 -23.82 11.82 -1.26
N ILE A 130 -23.86 11.11 -2.38
CA ILE A 130 -23.93 11.63 -3.74
C ILE A 130 -25.12 12.59 -3.76
N PHE A 131 -24.90 13.89 -3.62
CA PHE A 131 -25.91 14.90 -3.91
C PHE A 131 -25.96 15.03 -5.43
N PRO A 132 -26.95 14.45 -6.13
CA PRO A 132 -27.14 14.67 -7.55
C PRO A 132 -27.82 16.03 -7.66
N GLY A 133 -27.03 17.09 -7.65
CA GLY A 133 -27.55 18.45 -7.70
C GLY A 133 -26.47 19.41 -8.15
N THR A 134 -26.49 19.76 -9.43
CA THR A 134 -25.62 20.76 -10.08
C THR A 134 -26.07 22.20 -9.82
N GLY A 135 -26.73 22.48 -8.69
CA GLY A 135 -27.21 23.82 -8.35
C GLY A 135 -26.25 24.55 -7.40
N GLU A 136 -26.15 25.87 -7.56
CA GLU A 136 -25.58 26.84 -6.61
C GLU A 136 -26.44 26.92 -5.33
N ALA A 137 -26.55 25.81 -4.59
CA ALA A 137 -27.19 25.83 -3.29
C ALA A 137 -26.26 26.54 -2.29
N ASP A 138 -26.83 27.42 -1.46
CA ASP A 138 -26.12 28.08 -0.36
C ASP A 138 -25.37 27.03 0.50
N PRO A 139 -24.05 27.17 0.71
CA PRO A 139 -23.26 26.27 1.56
C PRO A 139 -23.87 26.01 2.94
N ARG A 140 -24.55 27.01 3.52
CA ARG A 140 -25.20 26.90 4.83
C ARG A 140 -26.40 25.97 4.80
N GLU A 141 -27.17 25.95 3.71
CA GLU A 141 -28.30 25.04 3.53
C GLU A 141 -27.85 23.62 3.23
N LEU A 142 -26.75 23.45 2.48
CA LEU A 142 -26.13 22.13 2.29
C LEU A 142 -25.64 21.55 3.61
N ARG A 143 -25.03 22.38 4.46
CA ARG A 143 -24.53 21.98 5.78
C ARG A 143 -25.63 21.40 6.69
N LYS A 144 -26.87 21.91 6.61
CA LYS A 144 -27.98 21.37 7.42
C LYS A 144 -28.32 19.90 7.10
N LYS A 145 -27.91 19.41 5.92
CA LYS A 145 -28.14 18.03 5.47
C LYS A 145 -26.96 17.11 5.81
N GLU A 146 -25.88 17.67 6.32
CA GLU A 146 -24.66 16.96 6.68
C GLU A 146 -24.67 16.56 8.16
N GLN A 147 -23.93 15.51 8.49
CA GLN A 147 -23.74 15.07 9.86
C GLN A 147 -22.37 15.54 10.37
N PHE A 148 -22.39 16.31 11.45
CA PHE A 148 -21.19 16.75 12.17
C PHE A 148 -21.10 16.03 13.50
N GLU A 149 -19.90 15.54 13.79
CA GLU A 149 -19.56 14.87 15.03
C GLU A 149 -18.92 15.90 15.96
N PRO A 150 -19.54 16.21 17.12
CA PRO A 150 -18.88 16.99 18.16
C PRO A 150 -17.52 16.38 18.49
N ARG A 151 -16.51 17.24 18.68
CA ARG A 151 -15.15 16.82 19.03
C ARG A 151 -14.65 17.55 20.24
N THR A 152 -13.87 16.84 21.03
CA THR A 152 -13.12 17.38 22.16
C THR A 152 -11.68 17.66 21.75
N VAL A 153 -10.94 18.44 22.54
CA VAL A 153 -9.48 18.57 22.37
C VAL A 153 -8.79 17.19 22.47
N GLY A 154 -9.29 16.33 23.36
CA GLY A 154 -8.84 14.94 23.50
C GLY A 154 -9.01 14.11 22.23
N ASP A 155 -10.06 14.33 21.44
CA ASP A 155 -10.22 13.66 20.15
C ASP A 155 -9.13 14.07 19.15
N TYR A 156 -8.78 15.35 19.10
CA TYR A 156 -7.68 15.84 18.25
C TYR A 156 -6.34 15.25 18.70
N ALA A 157 -6.08 15.22 20.00
CA ALA A 157 -4.88 14.62 20.57
C ALA A 157 -4.77 13.12 20.23
N ARG A 158 -5.87 12.37 20.42
CA ARG A 158 -5.95 10.94 20.08
C ARG A 158 -5.79 10.70 18.60
N LEU A 159 -6.32 11.57 17.74
CA LEU A 159 -6.13 11.49 16.30
C LEU A 159 -4.65 11.67 15.91
N ALA A 160 -4.03 12.76 16.37
CA ALA A 160 -2.65 13.13 16.05
C ALA A 160 -1.64 12.09 16.58
N VAL A 161 -1.68 11.80 17.88
CA VAL A 161 -0.79 10.79 18.51
C VAL A 161 -1.10 9.40 17.95
N GLY A 162 -2.38 9.09 17.72
CA GLY A 162 -2.82 7.83 17.16
C GLY A 162 -2.24 7.53 15.78
N ALA A 163 -1.95 8.55 14.95
CA ALA A 163 -1.28 8.36 13.66
C ALA A 163 0.13 7.78 13.84
N TYR A 164 0.93 8.34 14.76
CA TYR A 164 2.27 7.85 15.08
C TYR A 164 2.25 6.47 15.73
N LEU A 165 1.30 6.24 16.65
CA LEU A 165 1.09 4.94 17.29
C LEU A 165 0.78 3.86 16.23
N LYS A 166 -0.21 4.10 15.37
CA LYS A 166 -0.59 3.15 14.31
C LYS A 166 0.55 2.88 13.33
N ALA A 167 1.27 3.92 12.90
CA ALA A 167 2.43 3.78 12.03
C ALA A 167 3.55 2.91 12.63
N SER A 168 3.61 2.87 13.96
CA SER A 168 4.58 2.11 14.77
C SER A 168 4.02 0.80 15.33
N GLY A 169 2.83 0.39 14.87
CA GLY A 169 2.21 -0.88 15.26
C GLY A 169 1.36 -0.87 16.54
N TYR A 170 1.19 0.27 17.21
CA TYR A 170 0.38 0.44 18.41
C TYR A 170 -1.08 0.73 18.03
N ARG A 171 -1.84 -0.34 17.71
CA ARG A 171 -3.23 -0.22 17.21
C ARG A 171 -4.28 0.04 18.30
N HIS A 172 -3.88 0.02 19.58
CA HIS A 172 -4.79 0.09 20.73
C HIS A 172 -4.91 1.49 21.36
N GLY A 173 -4.41 2.52 20.68
CA GLY A 173 -4.54 3.91 21.09
C GLY A 173 -3.62 4.31 22.25
N ILE A 174 -3.83 5.52 22.75
CA ILE A 174 -2.99 6.16 23.78
C ILE A 174 -2.99 5.36 25.09
N ASP A 175 -4.15 4.86 25.51
CA ASP A 175 -4.29 4.17 26.79
C ASP A 175 -3.89 2.69 26.74
N GLY A 176 -3.74 2.12 25.52
CA GLY A 176 -3.58 0.69 25.33
C GLY A 176 -4.87 -0.10 25.60
N ARG A 177 -4.79 -1.44 25.54
CA ARG A 177 -5.92 -2.32 25.85
C ARG A 177 -5.44 -3.71 26.30
N GLY A 178 -5.77 -4.11 27.52
CA GLY A 178 -5.38 -5.40 28.07
C GLY A 178 -3.86 -5.55 28.10
N GLU A 179 -3.33 -6.59 27.47
CA GLU A 179 -1.88 -6.83 27.33
C GLU A 179 -1.20 -5.95 26.29
N HIS A 180 -1.97 -5.19 25.50
CA HIS A 180 -1.42 -4.32 24.47
C HIS A 180 -1.10 -2.93 25.03
N PRO A 181 0.18 -2.53 25.04
CA PRO A 181 0.59 -1.28 25.68
C PRO A 181 0.19 -0.03 24.87
N GLY A 182 0.08 1.10 25.57
CA GLY A 182 -0.27 2.41 25.00
C GLY A 182 0.92 3.35 24.75
N PHE A 183 0.66 4.65 24.84
CA PHE A 183 1.60 5.73 24.53
C PHE A 183 2.86 5.72 25.40
N ASP A 184 2.74 5.48 26.71
CA ASP A 184 3.89 5.51 27.61
C ASP A 184 4.98 4.50 27.20
N HIS A 185 4.56 3.28 26.84
CA HIS A 185 5.46 2.25 26.34
C HIS A 185 6.03 2.62 24.96
N TYR A 186 5.19 3.17 24.07
CA TYR A 186 5.61 3.66 22.77
C TYR A 186 6.72 4.72 22.91
N TRP A 187 6.50 5.71 23.78
CA TRP A 187 7.38 6.86 23.96
C TRP A 187 8.68 6.48 24.67
N LYS A 188 8.62 5.65 25.72
CA LYS A 188 9.81 5.16 26.44
C LYS A 188 10.86 4.55 25.50
N ARG A 189 10.43 3.91 24.42
CA ARG A 189 11.31 3.27 23.43
C ARG A 189 11.87 4.21 22.36
N ARG A 190 11.38 5.46 22.30
CA ARG A 190 11.64 6.40 21.18
C ARG A 190 12.06 7.80 21.62
N GLN A 191 11.85 8.18 22.88
CA GLN A 191 12.09 9.54 23.37
C GLN A 191 13.52 10.05 23.14
N ASP A 192 14.50 9.15 23.19
CA ASP A 192 15.93 9.47 23.04
C ASP A 192 16.44 9.22 21.60
N ARG A 193 15.54 8.86 20.67
CA ARG A 193 15.89 8.57 19.28
C ARG A 193 15.75 9.81 18.41
N THR A 194 16.59 9.90 17.39
CA THR A 194 16.50 10.95 16.37
C THR A 194 15.63 10.54 15.19
N HIS A 195 15.40 9.24 15.00
CA HIS A 195 14.57 8.69 13.94
C HIS A 195 13.96 7.34 14.32
N CYS A 196 12.77 7.08 13.77
CA CYS A 196 12.11 5.78 13.73
C CYS A 196 11.31 5.67 12.41
N LEU A 197 11.18 4.46 11.86
CA LEU A 197 10.40 4.17 10.65
C LEU A 197 8.96 4.68 10.76
N GLY A 198 8.32 4.51 11.92
CA GLY A 198 6.96 4.98 12.16
C GLY A 198 6.81 6.49 12.01
N TRP A 199 7.84 7.27 12.34
CA TRP A 199 7.84 8.73 12.15
C TRP A 199 7.92 9.10 10.67
N TYR A 200 8.76 8.41 9.90
CA TYR A 200 8.86 8.61 8.45
C TYR A 200 7.62 8.13 7.69
N LYS A 201 6.90 7.12 8.20
CA LYS A 201 5.58 6.75 7.65
C LYS A 201 4.56 7.88 7.76
N VAL A 202 4.48 8.53 8.93
CA VAL A 202 3.60 9.68 9.12
C VAL A 202 4.06 10.86 8.25
N ALA A 203 5.38 11.07 8.14
CA ALA A 203 5.93 12.10 7.27
C ALA A 203 5.60 11.86 5.78
N LEU A 204 5.71 10.61 5.29
CA LEU A 204 5.33 10.24 3.92
C LEU A 204 3.84 10.46 3.68
N MET A 205 3.00 10.03 4.62
CA MET A 205 1.56 10.23 4.57
C MET A 205 1.17 11.70 4.43
N ARG A 206 1.86 12.63 5.11
CA ARG A 206 1.65 14.07 4.96
C ARG A 206 2.25 14.62 3.67
N ALA A 207 3.47 14.23 3.33
CA ALA A 207 4.17 14.71 2.14
C ALA A 207 3.43 14.34 0.84
N SER A 208 2.78 13.16 0.81
CA SER A 208 1.93 12.72 -0.29
C SER A 208 0.46 13.10 -0.16
N GLN A 209 0.09 13.68 0.99
CA GLN A 209 -1.30 13.89 1.42
C GLN A 209 -2.18 12.63 1.32
N GLY A 210 -1.58 11.46 1.52
CA GLY A 210 -2.25 10.15 1.44
C GLY A 210 -2.48 9.64 0.02
N SER A 211 -1.90 10.27 -1.00
CA SER A 211 -2.02 9.85 -2.40
C SER A 211 -0.88 8.92 -2.82
N ASN A 212 -1.19 7.90 -3.61
CA ASN A 212 -0.21 7.10 -4.36
C ASN A 212 0.24 7.78 -5.67
N ARG A 213 -0.55 8.74 -6.16
CA ARG A 213 -0.26 9.57 -7.33
C ARG A 213 -0.35 11.04 -6.89
N PRO A 214 0.66 11.53 -6.16
CA PRO A 214 0.64 12.88 -5.60
C PRO A 214 0.54 13.93 -6.72
N ASP A 215 -0.13 15.05 -6.42
CA ASP A 215 -0.14 16.22 -7.31
C ASP A 215 1.30 16.73 -7.51
N PRO A 216 1.69 17.19 -8.71
CA PRO A 216 3.00 17.81 -8.94
C PRO A 216 3.42 18.87 -7.92
N ALA A 217 2.47 19.63 -7.36
CA ALA A 217 2.72 20.62 -6.31
C ALA A 217 3.29 20.02 -5.02
N LEU A 218 3.09 18.72 -4.77
CA LEU A 218 3.59 18.00 -3.60
C LEU A 218 4.97 17.36 -3.82
N HIS A 219 5.50 17.37 -5.05
CA HIS A 219 6.76 16.69 -5.37
C HIS A 219 7.95 17.23 -4.55
N GLU A 220 7.99 18.53 -4.26
CA GLU A 220 9.04 19.12 -3.42
C GLU A 220 9.00 18.58 -1.98
N ASN A 221 7.81 18.35 -1.41
CA ASN A 221 7.67 17.77 -0.07
C ASN A 221 8.21 16.33 -0.04
N LEU A 222 7.94 15.55 -1.08
CA LEU A 222 8.43 14.18 -1.22
C LEU A 222 9.95 14.14 -1.41
N ARG A 223 10.51 15.05 -2.22
CA ARG A 223 11.97 15.19 -2.39
C ARG A 223 12.65 15.59 -1.09
N ALA A 224 12.09 16.53 -0.35
CA ALA A 224 12.60 16.94 0.96
C ALA A 224 12.61 15.77 1.96
N LEU A 225 11.52 14.98 1.99
CA LEU A 225 11.45 13.77 2.80
C LEU A 225 12.49 12.73 2.38
N ARG A 226 12.65 12.50 1.07
CA ARG A 226 13.65 11.57 0.51
C ARG A 226 15.07 11.99 0.89
N ALA A 227 15.37 13.29 0.84
CA ALA A 227 16.65 13.84 1.29
C ALA A 227 16.87 13.65 2.79
N ALA A 228 15.83 13.84 3.61
CA ALA A 228 15.90 13.59 5.05
C ALA A 228 16.16 12.11 5.38
N ILE A 229 15.60 11.17 4.61
CA ILE A 229 15.93 9.73 4.73
C ILE A 229 17.37 9.46 4.28
N ALA A 230 17.81 10.07 3.17
CA ALA A 230 19.16 9.86 2.65
C ALA A 230 20.27 10.31 3.61
N ALA A 231 19.98 11.26 4.52
CA ALA A 231 20.89 11.74 5.55
C ALA A 231 21.02 10.80 6.78
N LEU A 232 20.18 9.76 6.87
CA LEU A 232 20.25 8.80 7.97
C LEU A 232 21.49 7.88 7.88
N PRO A 233 21.96 7.33 8.99
CA PRO A 233 23.01 6.32 8.98
C PRO A 233 22.52 5.00 8.36
N THR A 234 23.44 4.27 7.72
CA THR A 234 23.24 2.86 7.35
C THR A 234 23.26 2.00 8.63
N PRO A 235 22.41 0.95 8.74
CA PRO A 235 21.48 0.45 7.71
C PRO A 235 20.08 1.07 7.75
N ASP A 236 19.79 1.98 8.69
CA ASP A 236 18.44 2.52 8.92
C ASP A 236 17.94 3.30 7.70
N ARG A 237 18.82 4.03 7.01
CA ARG A 237 18.53 4.72 5.75
C ARG A 237 17.91 3.78 4.71
N GLU A 238 18.58 2.67 4.43
CA GLU A 238 18.15 1.72 3.39
C GLU A 238 16.89 0.97 3.80
N TRP A 239 16.79 0.53 5.06
CA TRP A 239 15.60 -0.17 5.55
C TRP A 239 14.35 0.70 5.61
N ILE A 240 14.50 1.98 5.98
CA ILE A 240 13.38 2.92 5.94
C ILE A 240 12.91 3.11 4.50
N LEU A 241 13.82 3.31 3.55
CA LEU A 241 13.45 3.49 2.15
C LEU A 241 12.70 2.26 1.61
N LEU A 242 13.28 1.07 1.78
CA LEU A 242 12.68 -0.20 1.35
C LEU A 242 11.29 -0.39 1.98
N SER A 243 11.16 -0.19 3.30
CA SER A 243 9.87 -0.37 3.95
C SER A 243 8.80 0.62 3.48
N LEU A 244 9.16 1.85 3.10
CA LEU A 244 8.19 2.89 2.75
C LEU A 244 7.76 2.83 1.28
N ALA A 245 8.67 2.42 0.39
CA ALA A 245 8.47 2.58 -1.05
C ALA A 245 8.34 1.25 -1.82
N THR A 246 8.62 0.09 -1.21
CA THR A 246 8.37 -1.19 -1.89
C THR A 246 6.87 -1.41 -2.13
N PRO A 247 6.42 -1.51 -3.40
CA PRO A 247 5.01 -1.70 -3.73
C PRO A 247 4.53 -3.10 -3.38
N TYR A 248 3.21 -3.29 -3.34
CA TYR A 248 2.65 -4.63 -3.40
C TYR A 248 2.94 -5.26 -4.76
N GLU A 249 3.20 -6.57 -4.77
CA GLU A 249 3.44 -7.30 -6.01
C GLU A 249 2.19 -7.24 -6.92
N GLY A 250 2.32 -6.57 -8.07
CA GLY A 250 1.22 -6.36 -9.02
C GLY A 250 0.17 -5.32 -8.59
N GLY A 251 0.44 -4.50 -7.57
CA GLY A 251 -0.42 -3.40 -7.14
C GLY A 251 0.05 -2.03 -7.66
N ASP A 252 -0.79 -1.01 -7.47
CA ASP A 252 -0.38 0.39 -7.63
C ASP A 252 0.82 0.71 -6.70
N PRO A 253 1.67 1.69 -7.07
CA PRO A 253 2.71 2.20 -6.18
C PRO A 253 2.17 2.58 -4.80
N GLU A 254 3.02 2.49 -3.77
CA GLU A 254 2.70 3.00 -2.43
C GLU A 254 2.55 4.52 -2.41
N MET A 255 2.15 5.08 -1.27
CA MET A 255 2.05 6.53 -1.09
C MET A 255 3.30 7.26 -1.60
N GLY A 256 3.11 8.31 -2.41
CA GLY A 256 4.19 9.05 -3.06
C GLY A 256 4.66 8.50 -4.41
N GLY A 257 4.38 7.23 -4.71
CA GLY A 257 4.69 6.59 -6.00
C GLY A 257 6.16 6.68 -6.43
N GLU A 258 6.41 6.61 -7.74
CA GLU A 258 7.75 6.70 -8.33
C GLU A 258 8.46 8.03 -8.03
N VAL A 259 7.70 9.08 -7.71
CA VAL A 259 8.25 10.39 -7.32
C VAL A 259 9.02 10.29 -6.01
N PHE A 260 8.60 9.42 -5.09
CA PHE A 260 9.27 9.22 -3.81
C PHE A 260 10.48 8.27 -3.95
N ALA A 261 10.29 7.12 -4.59
CA ALA A 261 11.36 6.21 -4.98
C ALA A 261 10.87 5.22 -6.05
N GLY A 262 11.69 5.00 -7.07
CA GLY A 262 11.47 3.99 -8.11
C GLY A 262 12.12 2.64 -7.81
N GLU A 263 11.92 1.66 -8.69
CA GLU A 263 12.56 0.33 -8.57
C GLU A 263 14.10 0.43 -8.52
N GLU A 264 14.71 1.34 -9.28
CA GLU A 264 16.16 1.57 -9.26
C GLU A 264 16.68 2.07 -7.90
N ASP A 265 15.95 2.98 -7.25
CA ASP A 265 16.27 3.46 -5.89
C ASP A 265 16.25 2.33 -4.88
N LEU A 266 15.20 1.49 -4.95
CA LEU A 266 15.01 0.37 -4.04
C LEU A 266 16.10 -0.70 -4.25
N LEU A 267 16.45 -0.97 -5.50
CA LEU A 267 17.53 -1.89 -5.83
C LEU A 267 18.89 -1.36 -5.35
N ALA A 268 19.14 -0.06 -5.51
CA ALA A 268 20.35 0.58 -4.99
C ALA A 268 20.43 0.48 -3.46
N ALA A 269 19.31 0.66 -2.74
CA ALA A 269 19.26 0.47 -1.29
C ALA A 269 19.52 -1.00 -0.89
N GLY A 270 18.93 -1.96 -1.60
CA GLY A 270 19.20 -3.39 -1.39
C GLY A 270 20.69 -3.74 -1.58
N LYS A 271 21.33 -3.20 -2.62
CA LYS A 271 22.77 -3.37 -2.87
C LYS A 271 23.63 -2.72 -1.78
N ALA A 272 23.27 -1.53 -1.33
CA ALA A 272 24.01 -0.79 -0.30
C ALA A 272 24.00 -1.49 1.08
N LEU A 273 22.91 -2.18 1.42
CA LEU A 273 22.83 -3.04 2.60
C LEU A 273 23.82 -4.21 2.54
N GLY A 274 24.03 -4.74 1.34
CA GLY A 274 24.85 -5.91 1.09
C GLY A 274 24.18 -7.23 1.51
N PRO A 275 24.68 -8.36 1.01
CA PRO A 275 24.03 -9.66 1.12
C PRO A 275 23.87 -10.15 2.56
N GLY A 276 24.78 -9.75 3.47
CA GLY A 276 24.67 -10.12 4.89
C GLY A 276 23.44 -9.53 5.58
N HIS A 277 23.14 -8.24 5.36
CA HIS A 277 21.96 -7.60 5.92
C HIS A 277 20.68 -8.10 5.24
N VAL A 278 20.71 -8.31 3.92
CA VAL A 278 19.59 -8.91 3.19
C VAL A 278 19.27 -10.31 3.74
N MET A 279 20.27 -11.17 3.89
CA MET A 279 20.07 -12.51 4.49
C MET A 279 19.59 -12.43 5.94
N SER A 280 20.06 -11.46 6.74
CA SER A 280 19.54 -11.23 8.09
C SER A 280 18.03 -10.98 8.06
N LEU A 281 17.52 -10.13 7.16
CA LEU A 281 16.08 -9.95 6.97
C LEU A 281 15.39 -11.27 6.62
N LEU A 282 15.87 -11.97 5.59
CA LEU A 282 15.24 -13.20 5.10
C LEU A 282 15.19 -14.30 6.16
N GLN A 283 16.15 -14.32 7.07
CA GLN A 283 16.23 -15.22 8.22
C GLN A 283 15.51 -14.69 9.46
N ARG A 284 14.79 -13.58 9.35
CA ARG A 284 14.08 -12.87 10.44
C ARG A 284 15.01 -12.45 11.60
N GLY A 285 16.25 -12.16 11.27
CA GLY A 285 17.25 -11.60 12.16
C GLY A 285 17.00 -10.12 12.48
N ARG A 286 17.89 -9.56 13.29
CA ARG A 286 17.84 -8.15 13.66
C ARG A 286 18.28 -7.27 12.49
N LEU A 287 17.41 -6.33 12.10
CA LEU A 287 17.66 -5.39 11.00
C LEU A 287 18.39 -4.12 11.47
N SER A 288 17.96 -3.60 12.61
CA SER A 288 18.30 -2.28 13.12
C SER A 288 18.17 -2.22 14.65
N THR A 289 18.54 -1.08 15.24
CA THR A 289 18.17 -0.70 16.61
C THR A 289 16.83 0.01 16.70
N ASP A 290 16.21 0.35 15.57
CA ASP A 290 14.89 0.96 15.49
C ASP A 290 13.80 0.00 15.98
N PRO A 291 13.04 0.34 17.04
CA PRO A 291 11.96 -0.49 17.55
C PRO A 291 10.83 -0.72 16.52
N ASP A 292 10.69 0.14 15.51
CA ASP A 292 9.71 -0.03 14.42
C ASP A 292 10.14 -1.07 13.38
N MET A 293 11.41 -1.50 13.39
CA MET A 293 11.95 -2.52 12.49
C MET A 293 12.10 -3.89 13.15
N GLU A 294 11.67 -4.04 14.39
CA GLU A 294 11.68 -5.33 15.06
C GLU A 294 10.67 -6.28 14.40
N LEU A 295 11.17 -7.46 14.04
CA LEU A 295 10.38 -8.58 13.55
C LEU A 295 9.98 -9.45 14.74
N ARG A 296 8.73 -9.92 14.75
CA ARG A 296 8.27 -10.95 15.69
C ARG A 296 8.80 -12.32 15.24
N ALA A 297 8.67 -13.32 16.11
CA ALA A 297 9.09 -14.69 15.82
C ALA A 297 8.40 -15.28 14.55
N ASP A 298 7.15 -14.88 14.31
CA ASP A 298 6.40 -15.26 13.11
C ASP A 298 6.85 -14.49 11.84
N GLY A 299 7.81 -13.57 11.96
CA GLY A 299 8.30 -12.72 10.88
C GLY A 299 7.42 -11.51 10.60
N SER A 300 6.27 -11.39 11.26
CA SER A 300 5.43 -10.19 11.14
C SER A 300 6.08 -9.03 11.90
N SER A 301 5.96 -7.83 11.35
CA SER A 301 6.19 -6.61 12.13
C SER A 301 4.94 -5.75 12.02
N PRO A 302 4.47 -5.18 13.14
CA PRO A 302 3.29 -4.33 13.09
C PRO A 302 3.59 -2.98 12.41
N ALA A 303 4.88 -2.64 12.24
CA ALA A 303 5.35 -1.44 11.55
C ALA A 303 6.17 -1.76 10.29
N PHE A 304 7.11 -2.69 10.29
CA PHE A 304 7.91 -2.99 9.08
C PHE A 304 7.16 -3.88 8.07
N HIS A 305 7.20 -3.53 6.78
CA HIS A 305 6.53 -4.29 5.71
C HIS A 305 7.35 -5.50 5.25
N TYR A 306 7.53 -6.48 6.13
CA TYR A 306 8.41 -7.65 5.92
C TYR A 306 8.13 -8.40 4.62
N ASP A 307 6.88 -8.75 4.37
CA ASP A 307 6.42 -9.53 3.22
C ASP A 307 6.78 -8.85 1.90
N ARG A 308 6.52 -7.56 1.78
CA ARG A 308 6.77 -6.79 0.56
C ARG A 308 8.25 -6.62 0.28
N VAL A 309 9.01 -6.20 1.30
CA VAL A 309 10.47 -6.02 1.17
C VAL A 309 11.13 -7.37 0.85
N THR A 310 10.66 -8.46 1.46
CA THR A 310 11.12 -9.82 1.13
C THR A 310 10.84 -10.18 -0.32
N LEU A 311 9.61 -9.99 -0.83
CA LEU A 311 9.28 -10.29 -2.22
C LEU A 311 10.12 -9.48 -3.21
N PHE A 312 10.34 -8.20 -2.92
CA PHE A 312 11.18 -7.33 -3.74
C PHE A 312 12.63 -7.82 -3.78
N LEU A 313 13.23 -8.10 -2.62
CA LEU A 313 14.62 -8.57 -2.57
C LEU A 313 14.79 -9.95 -3.19
N LEU A 314 13.80 -10.84 -3.06
CA LEU A 314 13.80 -12.14 -3.74
C LEU A 314 13.63 -12.00 -5.26
N LYS A 315 12.85 -11.02 -5.75
CA LYS A 315 12.74 -10.71 -7.19
C LYS A 315 14.09 -10.26 -7.76
N HIS A 316 14.89 -9.54 -6.98
CA HIS A 316 16.22 -9.02 -7.36
C HIS A 316 17.38 -9.79 -6.72
N ALA A 317 17.20 -11.10 -6.48
CA ALA A 317 18.17 -11.88 -5.72
C ALA A 317 19.57 -11.87 -6.34
N ARG A 318 19.70 -11.91 -7.67
CA ARG A 318 21.01 -11.91 -8.35
C ARG A 318 21.81 -10.65 -8.07
N GLU A 319 21.11 -9.55 -7.80
CA GLU A 319 21.70 -8.24 -7.61
C GLU A 319 22.03 -7.92 -6.15
N VAL A 320 21.36 -8.58 -5.19
CA VAL A 320 21.48 -8.26 -3.75
C VAL A 320 21.99 -9.40 -2.88
N LEU A 321 22.06 -10.64 -3.41
CA LEU A 321 22.54 -11.84 -2.72
C LEU A 321 23.76 -12.45 -3.43
N ARG A 322 24.37 -13.44 -2.79
CA ARG A 322 25.49 -14.21 -3.35
C ARG A 322 25.02 -15.58 -3.82
N PRO A 323 25.69 -16.20 -4.82
CA PRO A 323 25.38 -17.58 -5.24
C PRO A 323 25.37 -18.59 -4.09
N GLU A 324 26.21 -18.40 -3.07
CA GLU A 324 26.31 -19.26 -1.89
C GLU A 324 25.11 -19.15 -0.94
N ASP A 325 24.26 -18.12 -1.08
CA ASP A 325 23.07 -17.92 -0.26
C ASP A 325 21.89 -18.82 -0.73
N ALA A 326 21.96 -19.39 -1.95
CA ALA A 326 20.88 -20.20 -2.53
C ALA A 326 20.44 -21.41 -1.65
N PRO A 327 21.33 -22.22 -1.05
CA PRO A 327 20.92 -23.30 -0.15
C PRO A 327 20.14 -22.81 1.08
N ALA A 328 20.47 -21.62 1.60
CA ALA A 328 19.75 -21.02 2.73
C ALA A 328 18.34 -20.60 2.32
N LEU A 329 18.16 -20.05 1.11
CA LEU A 329 16.83 -19.71 0.57
C LEU A 329 15.95 -20.95 0.39
N LEU A 330 16.51 -22.06 -0.11
CA LEU A 330 15.79 -23.33 -0.24
C LEU A 330 15.40 -23.91 1.12
N LYS A 331 16.27 -23.77 2.13
CA LYS A 331 15.97 -24.16 3.50
C LYS A 331 14.81 -23.35 4.06
N LEU A 332 14.85 -22.02 3.92
CA LEU A 332 13.76 -21.13 4.32
C LEU A 332 12.45 -21.49 3.61
N ALA A 333 12.50 -21.78 2.30
CA ALA A 333 11.32 -22.21 1.55
C ALA A 333 10.65 -23.45 2.18
N ARG A 334 11.44 -24.46 2.55
CA ARG A 334 10.95 -25.68 3.20
C ARG A 334 10.40 -25.42 4.59
N GLU A 335 11.14 -24.66 5.41
CA GLU A 335 10.71 -24.28 6.76
C GLU A 335 9.36 -23.52 6.73
N GLN A 336 9.14 -22.62 5.77
CA GLN A 336 7.84 -21.94 5.62
C GLN A 336 6.72 -22.90 5.26
N TRP A 337 6.98 -23.86 4.36
CA TRP A 337 6.00 -24.88 3.98
C TRP A 337 5.62 -25.79 5.16
N GLU A 338 6.60 -26.26 5.92
CA GLU A 338 6.40 -27.09 7.10
C GLU A 338 5.63 -26.34 8.19
N ASN A 339 5.97 -25.06 8.42
CA ASN A 339 5.24 -24.22 9.37
C ASN A 339 3.77 -24.05 8.96
N ARG A 340 3.47 -23.84 7.67
CA ARG A 340 2.10 -23.79 7.17
C ARG A 340 1.35 -25.10 7.43
N ALA A 341 1.97 -26.24 7.14
CA ALA A 341 1.37 -27.55 7.37
C ALA A 341 1.05 -27.80 8.86
N ASN A 342 1.86 -27.23 9.76
CA ASN A 342 1.67 -27.30 11.21
C ASN A 342 0.72 -26.21 11.76
N GLY A 343 0.06 -25.43 10.91
CA GLY A 343 -0.87 -24.37 11.31
C GLY A 343 -0.19 -23.14 11.92
N HIS A 344 1.13 -23.01 11.81
CA HIS A 344 1.85 -21.80 12.19
C HIS A 344 1.73 -20.74 11.10
N PHE A 345 1.80 -19.46 11.51
CA PHE A 345 1.91 -18.38 10.54
C PHE A 345 3.19 -18.57 9.71
N ALA A 346 3.05 -18.60 8.39
CA ALA A 346 4.14 -18.83 7.46
C ALA A 346 3.98 -17.97 6.22
N PHE A 347 5.10 -17.38 5.79
CA PHE A 347 5.18 -16.60 4.56
C PHE A 347 5.57 -17.53 3.41
N VAL A 348 4.60 -18.33 2.95
CA VAL A 348 4.79 -19.32 1.87
C VAL A 348 4.68 -18.62 0.52
N THR A 349 5.76 -18.65 -0.25
CA THR A 349 5.80 -18.11 -1.62
C THR A 349 6.81 -18.90 -2.47
N PRO A 350 6.55 -19.11 -3.76
CA PRO A 350 7.51 -19.75 -4.66
C PRO A 350 8.77 -18.89 -4.89
N ARG A 351 8.71 -17.58 -4.58
CA ARG A 351 9.82 -16.63 -4.76
C ARG A 351 11.10 -17.07 -4.05
N TRP A 352 11.01 -17.79 -2.94
CA TRP A 352 12.19 -18.36 -2.28
C TRP A 352 12.96 -19.31 -3.19
N THR A 353 12.25 -20.21 -3.89
CA THR A 353 12.88 -21.18 -4.80
C THR A 353 13.29 -20.53 -6.11
N THR A 354 12.49 -19.60 -6.64
CA THR A 354 12.88 -18.82 -7.84
C THR A 354 14.16 -18.03 -7.60
N ALA A 355 14.27 -17.31 -6.48
CA ALA A 355 15.48 -16.59 -6.10
C ALA A 355 16.71 -17.52 -5.97
N ALA A 356 16.54 -18.72 -5.39
CA ALA A 356 17.62 -19.70 -5.34
C ALA A 356 18.04 -20.16 -6.74
N ALA A 357 17.07 -20.48 -7.61
CA ALA A 357 17.31 -20.83 -9.01
C ALA A 357 18.03 -19.70 -9.77
N ASP A 358 17.67 -18.45 -9.49
CA ASP A 358 18.34 -17.28 -10.04
C ASP A 358 19.81 -17.15 -9.62
N LEU A 359 20.12 -17.52 -8.38
CA LEU A 359 21.48 -17.49 -7.84
C LEU A 359 22.35 -18.66 -8.32
N GLN A 360 21.76 -19.82 -8.64
CA GLN A 360 22.46 -20.99 -9.21
C GLN A 360 21.69 -21.59 -10.39
N PRO A 361 21.80 -20.98 -11.59
CA PRO A 361 21.03 -21.38 -12.78
C PRO A 361 21.22 -22.84 -13.20
N ASP A 362 22.42 -23.41 -13.00
CA ASP A 362 22.72 -24.81 -13.34
C ASP A 362 21.83 -25.83 -12.60
N ARG A 363 21.25 -25.43 -11.47
CA ARG A 363 20.35 -26.25 -10.64
C ARG A 363 18.89 -25.82 -10.71
N ALA A 364 18.59 -24.76 -11.45
CA ALA A 364 17.27 -24.13 -11.49
C ALA A 364 16.14 -25.12 -11.83
N GLY A 365 16.32 -25.91 -12.90
CA GLY A 365 15.29 -26.84 -13.34
C GLY A 365 14.92 -27.91 -12.29
N GLU A 366 15.92 -28.45 -11.59
CA GLU A 366 15.72 -29.40 -10.48
C GLU A 366 14.83 -28.78 -9.38
N TRP A 367 15.20 -27.58 -8.93
CA TRP A 367 14.54 -26.92 -7.80
C TRP A 367 13.16 -26.37 -8.15
N LEU A 368 13.00 -25.77 -9.32
CA LEU A 368 11.72 -25.20 -9.76
C LEU A 368 10.69 -26.30 -9.98
N ARG A 369 11.06 -27.45 -10.55
CA ARG A 369 10.16 -28.60 -10.72
C ARG A 369 9.79 -29.27 -9.40
N ASP A 370 10.71 -29.29 -8.44
CA ASP A 370 10.43 -29.73 -7.07
C ASP A 370 9.45 -28.77 -6.36
N ALA A 371 9.63 -27.45 -6.52
CA ALA A 371 8.67 -26.45 -6.02
C ALA A 371 7.30 -26.56 -6.71
N TRP A 372 7.26 -26.79 -8.03
CA TRP A 372 6.01 -27.01 -8.77
C TRP A 372 5.14 -28.08 -8.12
N LYS A 373 5.73 -29.22 -7.75
CA LYS A 373 5.01 -30.32 -7.08
C LYS A 373 4.44 -29.90 -5.72
N ARG A 374 5.17 -29.09 -4.94
CA ARG A 374 4.66 -28.57 -3.65
C ARG A 374 3.47 -27.63 -3.83
N PHE A 375 3.55 -26.72 -4.80
CA PHE A 375 2.50 -25.73 -5.05
C PHE A 375 1.32 -26.27 -5.87
N ALA A 376 1.40 -27.49 -6.40
CA ALA A 376 0.32 -28.12 -7.17
C ALA A 376 -0.99 -28.27 -6.37
N ALA A 377 -0.89 -28.52 -5.05
CA ALA A 377 -2.04 -28.70 -4.18
C ALA A 377 -2.64 -27.40 -3.61
N ALA A 378 -2.04 -26.23 -3.89
CA ALA A 378 -2.52 -24.97 -3.35
C ALA A 378 -3.82 -24.53 -4.04
N ASP A 379 -4.84 -24.19 -3.27
CA ASP A 379 -6.14 -23.74 -3.76
C ASP A 379 -6.28 -22.21 -3.77
N GLY A 380 -7.39 -21.75 -4.34
CA GLY A 380 -7.75 -20.33 -4.40
C GLY A 380 -6.85 -19.47 -5.30
N THR A 381 -7.11 -18.17 -5.29
CA THR A 381 -6.42 -17.19 -6.14
C THR A 381 -4.92 -17.12 -5.88
N GLN A 382 -4.51 -17.21 -4.61
CA GLN A 382 -3.11 -17.20 -4.23
C GLN A 382 -2.36 -18.42 -4.79
N GLY A 383 -2.94 -19.63 -4.68
CA GLY A 383 -2.30 -20.84 -5.22
C GLY A 383 -2.10 -20.78 -6.73
N GLN A 384 -3.07 -20.20 -7.46
CA GLN A 384 -2.96 -19.99 -8.90
C GLN A 384 -1.87 -18.97 -9.26
N ASP A 385 -1.79 -17.87 -8.51
CA ASP A 385 -0.75 -16.86 -8.67
C ASP A 385 0.65 -17.42 -8.33
N ASP A 386 0.76 -18.32 -7.35
CA ASP A 386 2.02 -19.00 -7.03
C ASP A 386 2.45 -19.95 -8.16
N ARG A 387 1.51 -20.71 -8.74
CA ARG A 387 1.78 -21.55 -9.93
C ARG A 387 2.15 -20.71 -11.15
N TRP A 388 1.49 -19.58 -11.37
CA TRP A 388 1.90 -18.65 -12.42
C TRP A 388 3.37 -18.22 -12.28
N ARG A 389 3.80 -17.80 -11.08
CA ARG A 389 5.21 -17.42 -10.83
C ARG A 389 6.19 -18.56 -11.09
N LEU A 390 5.83 -19.79 -10.73
CA LEU A 390 6.68 -20.95 -11.01
C LEU A 390 6.71 -21.29 -12.50
N ALA A 391 5.58 -21.20 -13.20
CA ALA A 391 5.50 -21.45 -14.63
C ALA A 391 6.39 -20.47 -15.42
N THR A 392 6.32 -19.17 -15.09
CA THR A 392 7.19 -18.16 -15.70
C THR A 392 8.65 -18.40 -15.39
N ALA A 393 9.00 -18.72 -14.14
CA ALA A 393 10.38 -19.02 -13.74
C ALA A 393 10.93 -20.28 -14.46
N ILE A 394 10.12 -21.33 -14.60
CA ILE A 394 10.49 -22.54 -15.36
C ILE A 394 10.77 -22.18 -16.81
N TRP A 395 9.93 -21.35 -17.44
CA TRP A 395 10.18 -20.87 -18.79
C TRP A 395 11.47 -20.05 -18.91
N GLU A 396 11.70 -19.11 -17.98
CA GLU A 396 12.89 -18.25 -17.99
C GLU A 396 14.20 -19.03 -17.82
N HIS A 397 14.20 -20.10 -17.04
CA HIS A 397 15.40 -20.90 -16.76
C HIS A 397 15.60 -22.08 -17.70
N GLU A 398 14.52 -22.72 -18.15
CA GLU A 398 14.60 -23.94 -18.96
C GLU A 398 14.37 -23.70 -20.45
N GLY A 399 13.81 -22.55 -20.84
CA GLY A 399 13.40 -22.25 -22.21
C GLY A 399 12.49 -23.35 -22.76
N GLU A 400 12.81 -23.86 -23.96
CA GLU A 400 11.99 -24.85 -24.67
C GLU A 400 11.68 -26.12 -23.84
N LYS A 401 12.60 -26.55 -22.96
CA LYS A 401 12.39 -27.72 -22.09
C LYS A 401 11.25 -27.50 -21.08
N GLY A 402 10.92 -26.25 -20.77
CA GLY A 402 9.84 -25.86 -19.88
C GLY A 402 8.47 -25.75 -20.55
N ILE A 403 8.40 -25.62 -21.89
CA ILE A 403 7.16 -25.32 -22.63
C ILE A 403 6.04 -26.29 -22.31
N ALA A 404 6.33 -27.60 -22.31
CA ALA A 404 5.30 -28.62 -22.08
C ALA A 404 4.58 -28.41 -20.75
N LEU A 405 5.34 -28.16 -19.67
CA LEU A 405 4.78 -27.95 -18.34
C LEU A 405 3.93 -26.67 -18.27
N VAL A 406 4.44 -25.56 -18.80
CA VAL A 406 3.75 -24.26 -18.76
C VAL A 406 2.46 -24.31 -19.56
N LYS A 407 2.52 -24.90 -20.76
CA LYS A 407 1.39 -25.09 -21.64
C LYS A 407 0.32 -25.98 -21.00
N ASP A 408 0.72 -27.13 -20.45
CA ASP A 408 -0.22 -28.04 -19.80
C ASP A 408 -0.91 -27.40 -18.60
N TRP A 409 -0.20 -26.60 -17.81
CA TRP A 409 -0.78 -25.86 -16.70
C TRP A 409 -1.83 -24.84 -17.14
N ILE A 410 -1.53 -24.00 -18.13
CA ILE A 410 -2.45 -22.97 -18.63
C ILE A 410 -3.81 -23.57 -19.02
N PHE A 411 -3.80 -24.75 -19.65
CA PHE A 411 -5.02 -25.41 -20.10
C PHE A 411 -5.68 -26.29 -19.02
N ALA A 412 -4.93 -26.80 -18.06
CA ALA A 412 -5.48 -27.62 -16.98
C ALA A 412 -6.11 -26.80 -15.85
N GLU A 413 -5.65 -25.57 -15.64
CA GLU A 413 -6.10 -24.73 -14.54
C GLU A 413 -7.18 -23.74 -14.98
N SER A 414 -8.41 -23.92 -14.49
CA SER A 414 -9.45 -22.91 -14.63
C SER A 414 -9.27 -21.78 -13.61
N PRO A 415 -9.39 -20.50 -14.00
CA PRO A 415 -9.33 -19.39 -13.05
C PRO A 415 -10.37 -19.53 -11.93
N ALA A 416 -9.98 -19.20 -10.69
CA ALA A 416 -10.90 -19.27 -9.56
C ALA A 416 -12.12 -18.33 -9.79
N ARG A 417 -13.29 -18.72 -9.28
CA ARG A 417 -14.54 -17.99 -9.51
C ARG A 417 -14.41 -16.54 -9.01
N GLY A 418 -14.61 -15.57 -9.91
CA GLY A 418 -14.50 -14.15 -9.61
C GLY A 418 -13.07 -13.60 -9.57
N ALA A 419 -12.06 -14.42 -9.83
CA ALA A 419 -10.65 -14.05 -9.78
C ALA A 419 -10.14 -13.49 -11.12
N ILE A 420 -10.61 -12.31 -11.49
CA ILE A 420 -10.09 -11.61 -12.67
C ILE A 420 -8.67 -11.12 -12.35
N GLY A 421 -7.71 -11.42 -13.25
CA GLY A 421 -6.31 -10.96 -13.12
C GLY A 421 -5.38 -11.84 -12.29
N PHE A 422 -5.81 -13.07 -11.95
CA PHE A 422 -5.00 -14.06 -11.22
C PHE A 422 -4.71 -15.31 -12.07
N GLY A 423 -3.63 -16.02 -11.72
CA GLY A 423 -3.30 -17.31 -12.32
C GLY A 423 -3.04 -17.22 -13.83
N PRO A 424 -3.67 -18.10 -14.66
CA PRO A 424 -3.53 -18.07 -16.11
C PRO A 424 -3.82 -16.69 -16.75
N HIS A 425 -4.69 -15.87 -16.17
CA HIS A 425 -4.97 -14.52 -16.66
C HIS A 425 -3.73 -13.61 -16.72
N ARG A 426 -2.73 -13.84 -15.85
CA ARG A 426 -1.48 -13.07 -15.84
C ARG A 426 -0.51 -13.45 -16.95
N MET A 427 -0.74 -14.57 -17.63
CA MET A 427 0.15 -15.03 -18.69
C MET A 427 0.15 -14.10 -19.91
N GLY A 428 -1.00 -13.54 -20.27
CA GLY A 428 -1.10 -12.59 -21.40
C GLY A 428 -0.14 -11.40 -21.28
N PRO A 429 -0.26 -10.55 -20.24
CA PRO A 429 0.67 -9.44 -20.03
C PRO A 429 2.14 -9.85 -19.97
N TYR A 430 2.45 -11.01 -19.35
CA TYR A 430 3.82 -11.53 -19.29
C TYR A 430 4.38 -11.87 -20.67
N LEU A 431 3.58 -12.47 -21.56
CA LEU A 431 4.00 -12.88 -22.90
C LEU A 431 4.09 -11.73 -23.92
N MET A 432 3.88 -10.48 -23.50
CA MET A 432 4.01 -9.33 -24.40
C MET A 432 5.45 -9.08 -24.84
N GLU A 433 6.45 -9.45 -24.03
CA GLU A 433 7.85 -9.28 -24.44
C GLU A 433 8.22 -10.26 -25.57
N ARG A 434 8.86 -9.75 -26.62
CA ARG A 434 9.25 -10.54 -27.82
C ARG A 434 10.08 -11.78 -27.51
N LYS A 435 10.87 -11.76 -26.42
CA LYS A 435 11.66 -12.93 -25.96
C LYS A 435 10.80 -14.15 -25.59
N HIS A 436 9.50 -13.95 -25.36
CA HIS A 436 8.55 -15.00 -25.01
C HIS A 436 7.68 -15.48 -26.19
N GLU A 437 7.93 -14.96 -27.40
CA GLU A 437 7.22 -15.38 -28.62
C GLU A 437 7.15 -16.91 -28.82
N PRO A 438 8.23 -17.69 -28.59
CA PRO A 438 8.16 -19.14 -28.79
C PRO A 438 7.14 -19.84 -27.87
N LEU A 439 7.04 -19.42 -26.60
CA LEU A 439 6.05 -19.93 -25.66
C LEU A 439 4.64 -19.49 -26.05
N LEU A 440 4.46 -18.23 -26.45
CA LEU A 440 3.16 -17.71 -26.91
C LEU A 440 2.65 -18.51 -28.12
N ARG A 441 3.49 -18.73 -29.13
CA ARG A 441 3.14 -19.55 -30.30
C ARG A 441 2.82 -20.99 -29.90
N ALA A 442 3.61 -21.59 -29.01
CA ALA A 442 3.35 -22.96 -28.54
C ALA A 442 1.99 -23.10 -27.82
N ILE A 443 1.56 -22.07 -27.08
CA ILE A 443 0.22 -22.03 -26.46
C ILE A 443 -0.86 -21.87 -27.52
N LEU A 444 -0.68 -20.96 -28.48
CA LEU A 444 -1.70 -20.63 -29.49
C LEU A 444 -1.86 -21.71 -30.57
N ARG A 445 -0.87 -22.57 -30.79
CA ARG A 445 -0.99 -23.75 -31.66
C ARG A 445 -1.61 -24.98 -30.98
N ASP A 446 -1.82 -24.93 -29.66
CA ASP A 446 -2.38 -26.06 -28.93
C ASP A 446 -3.88 -26.21 -29.19
N GLU A 447 -4.34 -27.43 -29.49
CA GLU A 447 -5.75 -27.71 -29.77
C GLU A 447 -6.68 -27.34 -28.61
N ARG A 448 -6.18 -27.36 -27.37
CA ARG A 448 -6.93 -26.99 -26.16
C ARG A 448 -7.23 -25.48 -26.08
N LEU A 449 -6.70 -24.66 -27.00
CA LEU A 449 -7.10 -23.27 -27.15
C LEU A 449 -8.62 -23.11 -27.30
N ALA A 450 -9.30 -24.11 -27.88
CA ALA A 450 -10.76 -24.22 -27.97
C ALA A 450 -11.48 -24.06 -26.63
N ASP A 451 -10.89 -24.53 -25.53
CA ASP A 451 -11.51 -24.57 -24.22
C ASP A 451 -11.10 -23.42 -23.29
N LEU A 452 -10.06 -22.66 -23.67
CA LEU A 452 -9.52 -21.57 -22.87
C LEU A 452 -10.56 -20.49 -22.59
N ASP A 453 -10.51 -19.94 -21.38
CA ASP A 453 -11.40 -18.87 -20.98
C ASP A 453 -11.11 -17.54 -21.72
N SER A 454 -12.13 -16.71 -21.82
CA SER A 454 -12.12 -15.47 -22.61
C SER A 454 -11.23 -14.38 -22.04
N TYR A 455 -10.91 -14.38 -20.74
CA TYR A 455 -9.96 -13.41 -20.18
C TYR A 455 -8.53 -13.83 -20.49
N THR A 456 -8.19 -15.10 -20.32
CA THR A 456 -6.87 -15.61 -20.72
C THR A 456 -6.69 -15.44 -22.23
N LEU A 457 -7.70 -15.78 -23.04
CA LEU A 457 -7.67 -15.60 -24.49
C LEU A 457 -7.49 -14.13 -24.91
N GLN A 458 -8.17 -13.18 -24.27
CA GLN A 458 -7.95 -11.75 -24.50
C GLN A 458 -6.51 -11.33 -24.16
N GLY A 459 -5.97 -11.84 -23.05
CA GLY A 459 -4.57 -11.59 -22.67
C GLY A 459 -3.59 -12.10 -23.73
N LEU A 460 -3.79 -13.31 -24.24
CA LEU A 460 -2.97 -13.89 -25.31
C LEU A 460 -3.12 -13.12 -26.63
N ALA A 461 -4.31 -12.62 -26.95
CA ALA A 461 -4.53 -11.79 -28.12
C ALA A 461 -3.77 -10.46 -28.06
N LEU A 462 -3.80 -9.81 -26.90
CA LEU A 462 -3.02 -8.59 -26.68
C LEU A 462 -1.51 -8.85 -26.73
N ALA A 463 -1.06 -10.01 -26.22
CA ALA A 463 0.32 -10.45 -26.34
C ALA A 463 0.72 -10.66 -27.81
N ALA A 464 -0.11 -11.36 -28.59
CA ALA A 464 0.15 -11.59 -30.01
C ALA A 464 0.26 -10.28 -30.80
N ASN A 465 -0.66 -9.33 -30.58
CA ASN A 465 -0.58 -8.00 -31.19
C ASN A 465 0.72 -7.27 -30.84
N HIS A 466 1.12 -7.33 -29.57
CA HIS A 466 2.31 -6.63 -29.10
C HIS A 466 3.59 -7.24 -29.70
N VAL A 467 3.68 -8.57 -29.69
CA VAL A 467 4.83 -9.32 -30.20
C VAL A 467 4.95 -9.20 -31.72
N SER A 468 3.83 -9.22 -32.45
CA SER A 468 3.83 -9.07 -33.91
C SER A 468 4.13 -7.63 -34.37
N GLY A 469 3.81 -6.63 -33.55
CA GLY A 469 3.78 -5.23 -33.97
C GLY A 469 2.60 -4.88 -34.89
N GLU A 470 1.63 -5.80 -35.02
CA GLU A 470 0.48 -5.70 -35.91
C GLU A 470 -0.83 -6.00 -35.15
N GLU A 471 -1.96 -5.53 -35.68
CA GLU A 471 -3.27 -5.84 -35.12
C GLU A 471 -3.75 -7.23 -35.59
N VAL A 472 -3.29 -8.29 -34.91
CA VAL A 472 -3.76 -9.67 -35.11
C VAL A 472 -5.26 -9.78 -34.77
N LEU A 473 -5.66 -9.19 -33.64
CA LEU A 473 -7.05 -9.02 -33.25
C LEU A 473 -7.30 -7.60 -32.74
N SER A 474 -8.39 -6.97 -33.16
CA SER A 474 -8.64 -5.57 -32.79
C SER A 474 -8.85 -5.39 -31.28
N PRO A 475 -8.09 -4.50 -30.60
CA PRO A 475 -8.35 -4.18 -29.19
C PRO A 475 -9.76 -3.64 -28.95
N ALA A 476 -10.35 -2.98 -29.96
CA ALA A 476 -11.74 -2.53 -29.90
C ALA A 476 -12.72 -3.71 -29.87
N ASP A 477 -12.47 -4.76 -30.65
CA ASP A 477 -13.31 -5.95 -30.68
C ASP A 477 -13.15 -6.80 -29.42
N LEU A 478 -11.93 -6.92 -28.89
CA LEU A 478 -11.70 -7.52 -27.57
C LEU A 478 -12.54 -6.83 -26.49
N ARG A 479 -12.61 -5.49 -26.51
CA ARG A 479 -13.43 -4.70 -25.59
C ARG A 479 -14.93 -4.79 -25.85
N ARG A 480 -15.39 -5.22 -27.03
CA ARG A 480 -16.83 -5.34 -27.36
C ARG A 480 -17.43 -6.67 -26.93
N ALA A 481 -16.62 -7.71 -26.72
CA ALA A 481 -17.13 -9.00 -26.25
C ALA A 481 -17.79 -8.85 -24.87
N ARG A 482 -19.08 -9.18 -24.81
CA ARG A 482 -19.92 -9.06 -23.61
C ARG A 482 -20.91 -10.21 -23.58
N HIS A 483 -21.34 -10.57 -22.37
CA HIS A 483 -22.42 -11.50 -22.13
C HIS A 483 -23.27 -10.98 -20.97
N PRO A 484 -24.59 -11.18 -20.93
CA PRO A 484 -25.45 -10.72 -19.83
C PRO A 484 -25.00 -11.19 -18.43
N LEU A 485 -24.44 -12.39 -18.35
CA LEU A 485 -23.87 -12.93 -17.10
C LEU A 485 -22.49 -12.35 -16.73
N GLY A 486 -21.85 -11.59 -17.63
CA GLY A 486 -20.43 -11.28 -17.60
C GLY A 486 -19.55 -12.43 -18.11
N LEU A 487 -18.37 -12.11 -18.63
CA LEU A 487 -17.47 -13.08 -19.30
C LEU A 487 -16.94 -14.17 -18.35
N ALA A 488 -16.59 -13.80 -17.10
CA ALA A 488 -16.06 -14.75 -16.12
C ALA A 488 -17.12 -15.78 -15.72
N ARG A 489 -18.35 -15.31 -15.49
CA ARG A 489 -19.47 -16.17 -15.11
C ARG A 489 -19.95 -17.03 -16.27
N TYR A 490 -19.95 -16.48 -17.49
CA TYR A 490 -20.25 -17.27 -18.69
C TYR A 490 -19.35 -18.52 -18.77
N HIS A 491 -18.03 -18.39 -18.55
CA HIS A 491 -17.16 -19.57 -18.59
C HIS A 491 -17.42 -20.59 -17.49
N ALA A 492 -17.72 -20.14 -16.28
CA ALA A 492 -18.02 -21.03 -15.16
C ALA A 492 -19.41 -21.70 -15.30
N GLU A 493 -20.36 -21.07 -16.00
CA GLU A 493 -21.76 -21.47 -16.06
C GLU A 493 -22.26 -21.61 -17.53
N LYS A 494 -21.43 -22.13 -18.47
CA LYS A 494 -21.75 -22.18 -19.91
C LYS A 494 -23.12 -22.77 -20.24
N GLU A 495 -23.46 -23.92 -19.66
CA GLU A 495 -24.75 -24.59 -19.91
C GLU A 495 -25.94 -23.75 -19.44
N LYS A 496 -25.79 -23.10 -18.29
CA LYS A 496 -26.82 -22.18 -17.79
C LYS A 496 -26.92 -20.93 -18.65
N ALA A 497 -25.78 -20.38 -19.10
CA ALA A 497 -25.75 -19.26 -20.02
C ALA A 497 -26.47 -19.57 -21.34
N ARG A 498 -26.23 -20.75 -21.92
CA ARG A 498 -26.92 -21.23 -23.13
C ARG A 498 -28.42 -21.37 -22.93
N LYS A 499 -28.86 -21.76 -21.74
CA LYS A 499 -30.28 -21.88 -21.38
C LYS A 499 -30.96 -20.53 -21.14
N GLU A 500 -30.33 -19.64 -20.39
CA GLU A 500 -30.91 -18.36 -19.96
C GLU A 500 -30.74 -17.24 -21.01
N HIS A 501 -29.66 -17.29 -21.79
CA HIS A 501 -29.26 -16.29 -22.78
C HIS A 501 -28.74 -16.95 -24.08
N PRO A 502 -29.59 -17.72 -24.79
CA PRO A 502 -29.15 -18.54 -25.93
C PRO A 502 -28.56 -17.72 -27.09
N LYS A 503 -29.15 -16.56 -27.39
CA LYS A 503 -28.71 -15.70 -28.50
C LYS A 503 -27.35 -15.06 -28.20
N GLU A 504 -27.21 -14.51 -27.01
CA GLU A 504 -25.98 -13.87 -26.55
C GLU A 504 -24.85 -14.89 -26.36
N SER A 505 -25.18 -16.09 -25.87
CA SER A 505 -24.22 -17.21 -25.79
C SER A 505 -23.71 -17.60 -27.17
N ALA A 506 -24.60 -17.81 -28.15
CA ALA A 506 -24.19 -18.15 -29.51
C ALA A 506 -23.34 -17.06 -30.17
N ALA A 507 -23.69 -15.78 -29.98
CA ALA A 507 -22.92 -14.66 -30.50
C ALA A 507 -21.52 -14.57 -29.88
N LEU A 508 -21.41 -14.74 -28.56
CA LEU A 508 -20.12 -14.78 -27.87
C LEU A 508 -19.29 -15.98 -28.34
N GLU A 509 -19.87 -17.16 -28.44
CA GLU A 509 -19.18 -18.39 -28.87
C GLU A 509 -18.63 -18.26 -30.30
N ALA A 510 -19.41 -17.69 -31.23
CA ALA A 510 -18.95 -17.40 -32.58
C ALA A 510 -17.78 -16.40 -32.59
N THR A 511 -17.85 -15.35 -31.75
CA THR A 511 -16.77 -14.37 -31.59
C THR A 511 -15.50 -15.02 -31.05
N LEU A 512 -15.61 -15.83 -30.00
CA LEU A 512 -14.46 -16.53 -29.41
C LEU A 512 -13.88 -17.57 -30.37
N ALA A 513 -14.71 -18.27 -31.15
CA ALA A 513 -14.24 -19.19 -32.19
C ALA A 513 -13.42 -18.47 -33.27
N LEU A 514 -13.88 -17.31 -33.74
CA LEU A 514 -13.13 -16.47 -34.67
C LEU A 514 -11.78 -16.06 -34.07
N TRP A 515 -11.76 -15.56 -32.84
CA TRP A 515 -10.52 -15.17 -32.17
C TRP A 515 -9.50 -16.30 -32.10
N ARG A 516 -9.95 -17.50 -31.71
CA ARG A 516 -9.08 -18.68 -31.63
C ARG A 516 -8.52 -19.06 -32.99
N ALA A 517 -9.34 -19.05 -34.04
CA ALA A 517 -8.88 -19.35 -35.40
C ALA A 517 -7.84 -18.33 -35.89
N THR A 518 -8.08 -17.03 -35.66
CA THR A 518 -7.13 -15.96 -36.01
C THR A 518 -5.81 -16.10 -35.26
N LEU A 519 -5.86 -16.38 -33.96
CA LEU A 519 -4.65 -16.53 -33.14
C LEU A 519 -3.85 -17.78 -33.49
N ALA A 520 -4.53 -18.91 -33.77
CA ALA A 520 -3.88 -20.13 -34.23
C ALA A 520 -3.19 -19.91 -35.59
N ALA A 521 -3.89 -19.24 -36.53
CA ALA A 521 -3.33 -18.93 -37.85
C ALA A 521 -2.13 -17.97 -37.79
N TRP A 522 -2.14 -17.01 -36.86
CA TRP A 522 -0.97 -16.17 -36.61
C TRP A 522 0.20 -16.96 -36.03
N ALA A 523 -0.11 -17.96 -35.20
CA ALA A 523 0.90 -18.71 -34.48
C ALA A 523 1.65 -19.70 -35.40
N GLU A 524 1.00 -20.29 -36.40
CA GLU A 524 1.62 -21.05 -37.51
C GLU A 524 2.71 -20.24 -38.21
#